data_AF-A0AAN8MSL1-F1
#
_entry.id   AF-A0AAN8MSL1-F1
#
_cell.length_a   1.000
_cell.length_b   1.000
_cell.length_c   1.000
_cell.angle_alpha   90.00
_cell.angle_beta   90.00
_cell.angle_gamma   90.00
#
_symmetry.space_group_name_H-M   'P 1'
#
loop_
_entity.id
_entity.type
_entity.pdbx_description
1 polymer ?
#
loop_
_entity_poly.entity_id
_entity_poly.type
_entity_poly.pdbx_seq_one_letter_code
_entity_poly.pdbx_strand_id
1 'polypeptide(L)'
;MADPKPTNPTWFDGLDYNFKNVAQEPGVDTAQFIRASRSLVTLFDLLGPTAFGTVISDMNGNIKKLNDRFTAAPDKSATLQTLVLEEHKELGKKANATEGLLWLFRGFEFTARALRHNIANPNEELATSFQESYNGTLKQHHNFVVKGLFSVALKATPYRNDFYAKLGDDKGRVNDQSIEWLSALEAITKTMQALYGENKNFGF
;
A
#
# COMPACT_ATOMS: atom_id res chain seq x y z
N MET A 1 -8.23 -11.17 -24.68
CA MET A 1 -8.88 -9.90 -25.06
C MET A 1 -9.20 -9.20 -23.75
N ALA A 2 -8.90 -7.90 -23.61
CA ALA A 2 -9.34 -7.17 -22.42
C ALA A 2 -10.87 -7.07 -22.43
N ASP A 3 -11.50 -7.29 -21.28
CA ASP A 3 -12.95 -7.12 -21.15
C ASP A 3 -13.36 -5.69 -21.58
N PRO A 4 -14.55 -5.51 -22.18
CA PRO A 4 -15.03 -4.18 -22.55
C PRO A 4 -15.07 -3.29 -21.30
N LYS A 5 -14.48 -2.09 -21.40
CA LYS A 5 -14.47 -1.13 -20.29
C LYS A 5 -15.92 -0.81 -19.88
N PRO A 6 -16.24 -0.86 -18.58
CA PRO A 6 -17.59 -0.56 -18.10
C PRO A 6 -17.99 0.87 -18.45
N THR A 7 -19.28 1.09 -18.67
CA THR A 7 -19.85 2.38 -19.10
C THR A 7 -19.66 3.50 -18.07
N ASN A 8 -19.49 3.14 -16.78
CA ASN A 8 -19.09 4.02 -15.68
C ASN A 8 -17.88 3.39 -14.96
N PRO A 9 -16.64 3.67 -15.41
CA PRO A 9 -15.46 3.06 -14.81
C PRO A 9 -15.20 3.61 -13.41
N THR A 10 -14.82 2.73 -12.49
CA THR A 10 -14.31 3.13 -11.18
C THR A 10 -12.78 3.26 -11.24
N TRP A 11 -12.19 3.87 -10.21
CA TRP A 11 -10.72 3.86 -10.03
C TRP A 11 -10.15 2.44 -10.06
N PHE A 12 -10.88 1.46 -9.51
CA PHE A 12 -10.48 0.05 -9.46
C PHE A 12 -10.40 -0.59 -10.86
N ASP A 13 -11.23 -0.15 -11.80
CA ASP A 13 -11.22 -0.63 -13.18
C ASP A 13 -10.04 -0.06 -13.99
N GLY A 14 -9.48 1.06 -13.53
CA GLY A 14 -8.35 1.76 -14.16
C GLY A 14 -6.97 1.28 -13.69
N LEU A 15 -6.90 0.40 -12.69
CA LEU A 15 -5.63 -0.09 -12.15
C LEU A 15 -4.89 -0.95 -13.18
N ASP A 16 -3.58 -0.76 -13.31
CA ASP A 16 -2.74 -1.68 -14.10
C ASP A 16 -2.78 -3.10 -13.53
N TYR A 17 -2.80 -3.21 -12.19
CA TYR A 17 -2.97 -4.47 -11.51
C TYR A 17 -3.67 -4.29 -10.17
N ASN A 18 -4.59 -5.19 -9.86
CA ASN A 18 -5.38 -5.15 -8.64
C ASN A 18 -4.80 -6.13 -7.60
N PHE A 19 -4.74 -5.73 -6.33
CA PHE A 19 -4.28 -6.60 -5.24
C PHE A 19 -5.05 -7.91 -5.15
N LYS A 20 -6.34 -7.92 -5.52
CA LYS A 20 -7.16 -9.15 -5.54
C LYS A 20 -6.64 -10.22 -6.51
N ASN A 21 -5.86 -9.82 -7.51
CA ASN A 21 -5.30 -10.70 -8.53
C ASN A 21 -3.86 -11.11 -8.20
N VAL A 22 -3.27 -10.66 -7.08
CA VAL A 22 -1.91 -11.04 -6.70
C VAL A 22 -1.93 -12.47 -6.16
N ALA A 23 -1.22 -13.38 -6.84
CA ALA A 23 -1.06 -14.75 -6.40
C ALA A 23 -0.33 -14.81 -5.04
N GLN A 24 -0.80 -15.67 -4.14
CA GLN A 24 -0.26 -15.84 -2.78
C GLN A 24 0.28 -17.26 -2.52
N GLU A 25 0.14 -18.18 -3.47
CA GLU A 25 0.60 -19.56 -3.38
C GLU A 25 1.61 -19.83 -4.51
N PRO A 26 2.81 -20.38 -4.21
CA PRO A 26 3.33 -20.79 -2.90
C PRO A 26 3.84 -19.63 -2.01
N GLY A 27 3.71 -18.40 -2.47
CA GLY A 27 4.02 -17.17 -1.74
C GLY A 27 3.53 -15.95 -2.54
N VAL A 28 3.73 -14.74 -2.02
CA VAL A 28 3.23 -13.52 -2.68
C VAL A 28 4.07 -13.25 -3.92
N ASP A 29 3.49 -13.35 -5.11
CA ASP A 29 4.19 -13.12 -6.38
C ASP A 29 4.75 -11.68 -6.43
N THR A 30 6.08 -11.57 -6.56
CA THR A 30 6.78 -10.28 -6.49
C THR A 30 6.42 -9.36 -7.65
N ALA A 31 6.34 -9.89 -8.88
CA ALA A 31 6.08 -9.07 -10.07
C ALA A 31 4.67 -8.49 -10.04
N GLN A 32 3.68 -9.33 -9.68
CA GLN A 32 2.29 -8.93 -9.51
C GLN A 32 2.14 -7.92 -8.37
N PHE A 33 2.81 -8.16 -7.24
CA PHE A 33 2.80 -7.23 -6.11
C PHE A 33 3.40 -5.86 -6.47
N ILE A 34 4.51 -5.80 -7.20
CA ILE A 34 5.11 -4.53 -7.65
C ILE A 34 4.10 -3.73 -8.49
N ARG A 35 3.39 -4.37 -9.42
CA ARG A 35 2.36 -3.72 -10.25
C ARG A 35 1.17 -3.24 -9.44
N ALA A 36 0.70 -4.05 -8.50
CA ALA A 36 -0.39 -3.67 -7.58
C ALA A 36 0.02 -2.50 -6.69
N SER A 37 1.25 -2.50 -6.21
CA SER A 37 1.82 -1.42 -5.38
C SER A 37 1.86 -0.09 -6.13
N ARG A 38 2.30 -0.09 -7.39
CA ARG A 38 2.24 1.10 -8.25
C ARG A 38 0.81 1.59 -8.47
N SER A 39 -0.14 0.66 -8.62
CA SER A 39 -1.56 1.00 -8.75
C SER A 39 -2.09 1.67 -7.48
N LEU A 40 -1.72 1.19 -6.29
CA LEU A 40 -2.09 1.83 -5.01
C LEU A 40 -1.51 3.24 -4.87
N VAL A 41 -0.30 3.51 -5.35
CA VAL A 41 0.27 4.86 -5.31
C VAL A 41 -0.66 5.89 -5.97
N THR A 42 -1.36 5.51 -7.04
CA THR A 42 -2.33 6.40 -7.73
C THR A 42 -3.53 6.80 -6.86
N LEU A 43 -3.80 6.08 -5.77
CA LEU A 43 -4.82 6.49 -4.78
C LEU A 43 -4.45 7.82 -4.12
N PHE A 44 -3.16 8.08 -3.93
CA PHE A 44 -2.69 9.33 -3.31
C PHE A 44 -2.85 10.54 -4.24
N ASP A 45 -2.95 10.32 -5.55
CA ASP A 45 -3.37 11.37 -6.49
C ASP A 45 -4.84 11.75 -6.29
N LEU A 46 -5.69 10.82 -5.82
CA LEU A 46 -7.08 11.12 -5.47
C LEU A 46 -7.20 11.85 -4.12
N LEU A 47 -6.32 11.48 -3.17
CA LEU A 47 -6.24 12.06 -1.83
C LEU A 47 -5.60 13.46 -1.79
N GLY A 48 -4.91 13.89 -2.86
CA GLY A 48 -4.29 15.21 -2.92
C GLY A 48 -2.79 15.13 -3.19
N PRO A 49 -2.36 15.15 -4.47
CA PRO A 49 -0.98 14.81 -4.85
C PRO A 49 0.04 15.79 -4.28
N THR A 50 -0.32 17.07 -4.13
CA THR A 50 0.58 18.07 -3.53
C THR A 50 0.80 17.81 -2.04
N ALA A 51 -0.26 17.47 -1.30
CA ALA A 51 -0.18 17.23 0.14
C ALA A 51 0.53 15.91 0.48
N PHE A 52 0.33 14.90 -0.37
CA PHE A 52 0.89 13.57 -0.21
C PHE A 52 2.17 13.34 -1.02
N GLY A 53 2.75 14.38 -1.63
CA GLY A 53 3.92 14.25 -2.52
C GLY A 53 5.12 13.54 -1.88
N THR A 54 5.41 13.82 -0.61
CA THR A 54 6.47 13.12 0.15
C THR A 54 6.14 11.65 0.36
N VAL A 55 4.86 11.31 0.60
CA VAL A 55 4.40 9.93 0.76
C VAL A 55 4.52 9.18 -0.57
N ILE A 56 4.06 9.78 -1.67
CA ILE A 56 4.18 9.24 -3.03
C ILE A 56 5.66 8.98 -3.37
N SER A 57 6.55 9.91 -3.06
CA SER A 57 7.99 9.77 -3.30
C SER A 57 8.60 8.62 -2.49
N ASP A 58 8.25 8.49 -1.22
CA ASP A 58 8.74 7.41 -0.36
C ASP A 58 8.29 6.03 -0.86
N MET A 59 7.00 5.89 -1.17
CA MET A 59 6.43 4.65 -1.69
C MET A 59 7.08 4.25 -3.02
N ASN A 60 7.23 5.19 -3.96
CA ASN A 60 7.91 4.92 -5.22
C ASN A 60 9.38 4.54 -5.04
N GLY A 61 10.08 5.17 -4.09
CA GLY A 61 11.45 4.79 -3.72
C GLY A 61 11.54 3.35 -3.21
N ASN A 62 10.62 2.95 -2.33
CA ASN A 62 10.59 1.59 -1.78
C ASN A 62 10.18 0.55 -2.83
N ILE A 63 9.21 0.86 -3.70
CA ILE A 63 8.85 0.03 -4.86
C ILE A 63 10.05 -0.11 -5.81
N LYS A 64 10.83 0.96 -6.03
CA LYS A 64 12.03 0.90 -6.85
C LYS A 64 13.06 -0.07 -6.28
N LYS A 65 13.37 0.02 -4.98
CA LYS A 65 14.31 -0.91 -4.31
C LYS A 65 13.89 -2.38 -4.52
N LEU A 66 12.59 -2.66 -4.36
CA LEU A 66 12.03 -4.00 -4.58
C LEU A 66 12.19 -4.45 -6.03
N ASN A 67 11.87 -3.58 -6.99
CA ASN A 67 12.01 -3.86 -8.42
C ASN A 67 13.48 -4.07 -8.83
N ASP A 68 14.40 -3.28 -8.28
CA ASP A 68 15.84 -3.41 -8.53
C ASP A 68 16.33 -4.79 -8.06
N ARG A 69 15.95 -5.23 -6.85
CA ARG A 69 16.30 -6.56 -6.34
C ARG A 69 15.69 -7.68 -7.21
N PHE A 70 14.40 -7.56 -7.54
CA PHE A 70 13.72 -8.54 -8.39
C PHE A 70 14.40 -8.71 -9.74
N THR A 71 14.80 -7.59 -10.36
CA THR A 71 15.49 -7.60 -11.67
C THR A 71 16.91 -8.16 -11.58
N ALA A 72 17.63 -7.86 -10.49
CA ALA A 72 19.01 -8.30 -10.31
C ALA A 72 19.13 -9.79 -9.94
N ALA A 73 18.12 -10.37 -9.29
CA ALA A 73 18.14 -11.76 -8.84
C ALA A 73 16.76 -12.43 -8.96
N PRO A 74 16.22 -12.60 -10.18
CA PRO A 74 14.84 -13.07 -10.40
C PRO A 74 14.58 -14.46 -9.79
N ASP A 75 15.53 -15.39 -9.91
CA ASP A 75 15.42 -16.76 -9.37
C ASP A 75 15.36 -16.79 -7.83
N LYS A 76 15.86 -15.73 -7.18
CA LYS A 76 15.84 -15.55 -5.70
C LYS A 76 14.77 -14.56 -5.26
N SER A 77 13.89 -14.15 -6.17
CA SER A 77 12.95 -13.06 -5.94
C SER A 77 11.55 -13.38 -6.44
N ALA A 78 11.24 -14.63 -6.76
CA ALA A 78 9.94 -15.02 -7.32
C ALA A 78 8.76 -14.68 -6.39
N THR A 79 8.95 -14.88 -5.08
CA THR A 79 8.00 -14.44 -4.05
C THR A 79 8.62 -13.39 -3.14
N LEU A 80 7.80 -12.54 -2.52
CA LEU A 80 8.27 -11.55 -1.56
C LEU A 80 8.99 -12.19 -0.37
N GLN A 81 8.51 -13.34 0.09
CA GLN A 81 9.14 -14.11 1.17
C GLN A 81 10.55 -14.55 0.79
N THR A 82 10.70 -15.18 -0.39
CA THR A 82 12.01 -15.61 -0.90
C THR A 82 12.94 -14.42 -1.11
N LEU A 83 12.43 -13.33 -1.70
CA LEU A 83 13.19 -12.09 -1.93
C LEU A 83 13.80 -11.58 -0.63
N VAL A 84 12.98 -11.44 0.41
CA VAL A 84 13.38 -10.91 1.71
C VAL A 84 14.43 -11.80 2.37
N LEU A 85 14.18 -13.11 2.41
CA LEU A 85 15.06 -14.08 3.07
C LEU A 85 16.41 -14.18 2.35
N GLU A 86 16.41 -14.29 1.02
CA GLU A 86 17.64 -14.41 0.24
C GLU A 86 18.45 -13.10 0.21
N GLU A 87 17.81 -11.94 0.04
CA GLU A 87 18.53 -10.66 0.08
C GLU A 87 19.18 -10.43 1.45
N HIS A 88 18.45 -10.70 2.54
CA HIS A 88 19.00 -10.53 3.88
C HIS A 88 20.13 -11.53 4.18
N LYS A 89 20.00 -12.78 3.73
CA LYS A 89 21.07 -13.79 3.84
C LYS A 89 22.35 -13.36 3.12
N GLU A 90 22.23 -12.68 1.99
CA GLU A 90 23.37 -12.22 1.18
C GLU A 90 24.01 -10.93 1.74
N LEU A 91 23.20 -9.98 2.19
CA LEU A 91 23.63 -8.60 2.46
C LEU A 91 23.49 -8.15 3.93
N GLY A 92 22.82 -8.95 4.77
CA GLY A 92 22.50 -8.61 6.14
C GLY A 92 21.78 -7.26 6.24
N LYS A 93 22.32 -6.34 7.04
CA LYS A 93 21.77 -5.00 7.25
C LYS A 93 21.80 -4.08 6.02
N LYS A 94 22.47 -4.49 4.93
CA LYS A 94 22.50 -3.75 3.65
C LYS A 94 21.40 -4.21 2.67
N ALA A 95 20.47 -5.05 3.11
CA ALA A 95 19.35 -5.55 2.32
C ALA A 95 18.29 -4.44 2.11
N ASN A 96 18.55 -3.58 1.12
CA ASN A 96 17.74 -2.39 0.86
C ASN A 96 16.31 -2.71 0.40
N ALA A 97 16.09 -3.79 -0.34
CA ALA A 97 14.74 -4.18 -0.74
C ALA A 97 13.96 -4.75 0.45
N THR A 98 14.60 -5.53 1.32
CA THR A 98 14.02 -6.00 2.59
C THR A 98 13.64 -4.84 3.49
N GLU A 99 14.48 -3.82 3.65
CA GLU A 99 14.12 -2.62 4.39
C GLU A 99 12.99 -1.84 3.70
N GLY A 100 13.10 -1.62 2.39
CA GLY A 100 12.11 -0.88 1.62
C GLY A 100 10.72 -1.52 1.67
N LEU A 101 10.66 -2.85 1.59
CA LEU A 101 9.40 -3.60 1.65
C LEU A 101 8.74 -3.50 3.04
N LEU A 102 9.53 -3.46 4.12
CA LEU A 102 9.02 -3.21 5.46
C LEU A 102 8.34 -1.84 5.55
N TRP A 103 8.99 -0.79 5.05
CA TRP A 103 8.41 0.56 5.02
C TRP A 103 7.15 0.63 4.15
N LEU A 104 7.17 -0.06 3.01
CA LEU A 104 6.01 -0.14 2.13
C LEU A 104 4.81 -0.80 2.84
N PHE A 105 5.01 -1.90 3.56
CA PHE A 105 3.94 -2.55 4.32
C PHE A 105 3.44 -1.76 5.52
N ARG A 106 4.30 -0.98 6.19
CA ARG A 106 3.85 0.00 7.20
C ARG A 106 2.93 1.05 6.59
N GLY A 107 3.26 1.54 5.38
CA GLY A 107 2.40 2.45 4.61
C GLY A 107 1.09 1.81 4.17
N PHE A 108 1.12 0.56 3.70
CA PHE A 108 -0.07 -0.18 3.27
C PHE A 108 -1.01 -0.48 4.43
N GLU A 109 -0.49 -0.86 5.59
CA GLU A 109 -1.28 -1.05 6.81
C GLU A 109 -1.99 0.24 7.20
N PHE A 110 -1.27 1.37 7.17
CA PHE A 110 -1.83 2.69 7.41
C PHE A 110 -3.01 2.98 6.45
N THR A 111 -2.80 2.82 5.15
CA THR A 111 -3.83 3.08 4.14
C THR A 111 -5.03 2.15 4.29
N ALA A 112 -4.79 0.85 4.48
CA ALA A 112 -5.83 -0.15 4.62
C ALA A 112 -6.69 0.10 5.85
N ARG A 113 -6.08 0.32 7.02
CA ARG A 113 -6.80 0.63 8.26
C ARG A 113 -7.61 1.92 8.15
N ALA A 114 -7.05 2.96 7.53
CA ALA A 114 -7.75 4.24 7.38
C ALA A 114 -9.01 4.10 6.52
N LEU A 115 -8.90 3.43 5.36
CA LEU A 115 -10.03 3.23 4.45
C LEU A 115 -11.05 2.25 5.02
N ARG A 116 -10.61 1.15 5.63
CA ARG A 116 -11.50 0.17 6.26
C ARG A 116 -12.34 0.82 7.34
N HIS A 117 -11.71 1.62 8.21
CA HIS A 117 -12.40 2.37 9.25
C HIS A 117 -13.37 3.40 8.66
N ASN A 118 -12.96 4.15 7.63
CA ASN A 118 -13.84 5.13 7.00
C ASN A 118 -15.05 4.47 6.30
N ILE A 119 -14.89 3.30 5.68
CA ILE A 119 -16.00 2.53 5.10
C ILE A 119 -16.97 2.05 6.17
N ALA A 120 -16.46 1.54 7.29
CA ALA A 120 -17.28 1.06 8.41
C ALA A 120 -18.03 2.19 9.15
N ASN A 121 -17.52 3.43 9.05
CA ASN A 121 -18.07 4.61 9.70
C ASN A 121 -18.50 5.67 8.66
N PRO A 122 -19.66 5.50 7.99
CA PRO A 122 -20.05 6.33 6.84
C PRO A 122 -20.27 7.83 7.17
N ASN A 123 -20.45 8.15 8.46
CA ASN A 123 -20.62 9.53 8.94
C ASN A 123 -19.31 10.18 9.36
N GLU A 124 -18.18 9.47 9.29
CA GLU A 124 -16.87 9.98 9.68
C GLU A 124 -16.14 10.60 8.48
N GLU A 125 -15.57 11.79 8.71
CA GLU A 125 -14.71 12.45 7.73
C GLU A 125 -13.38 11.71 7.53
N LEU A 126 -12.89 11.76 6.29
CA LEU A 126 -11.71 11.00 5.86
C LEU A 126 -10.46 11.35 6.69
N ALA A 127 -10.28 12.63 7.02
CA ALA A 127 -9.17 13.11 7.83
C ALA A 127 -9.14 12.47 9.23
N THR A 128 -10.30 12.22 9.84
CA THR A 128 -10.41 11.58 11.15
C THR A 128 -9.92 10.13 11.09
N SER A 129 -10.41 9.34 10.12
CA SER A 129 -10.01 7.94 9.96
C SER A 129 -8.52 7.80 9.64
N PHE A 130 -7.99 8.69 8.78
CA PHE A 130 -6.56 8.72 8.47
C PHE A 130 -5.72 9.14 9.68
N GLN A 131 -6.19 10.09 10.49
CA GLN A 131 -5.49 10.49 11.70
C GLN A 131 -5.44 9.37 12.75
N GLU A 132 -6.54 8.64 12.94
CA GLU A 132 -6.59 7.47 13.81
C GLU A 132 -5.65 6.36 13.33
N SER A 133 -5.73 6.02 12.05
CA SER A 133 -4.84 5.02 11.46
C SER A 133 -3.37 5.40 11.62
N TYR A 134 -3.01 6.66 11.36
CA TYR A 134 -1.64 7.15 11.54
C TYR A 134 -1.13 6.94 12.96
N ASN A 135 -1.96 7.27 13.96
CA ASN A 135 -1.61 7.08 15.37
C ASN A 135 -1.36 5.59 15.71
N GLY A 136 -2.15 4.68 15.13
CA GLY A 136 -2.05 3.25 15.36
C GLY A 136 -1.01 2.49 14.51
N THR A 137 -0.33 3.17 13.57
CA THR A 137 0.59 2.54 12.60
C THR A 137 1.91 3.30 12.47
N LEU A 138 2.01 4.26 11.55
CA LEU A 138 3.26 4.92 11.15
C LEU A 138 3.86 5.83 12.22
N LYS A 139 3.03 6.41 13.11
CA LYS A 139 3.48 7.42 14.08
C LYS A 139 4.64 6.94 14.96
N GLN A 140 4.67 5.66 15.34
CA GLN A 140 5.74 5.10 16.17
C GLN A 140 7.08 5.02 15.43
N HIS A 141 7.08 5.00 14.10
CA HIS A 141 8.26 4.89 13.25
C HIS A 141 8.78 6.26 12.77
N HIS A 142 7.98 7.31 12.87
CA HIS A 142 8.34 8.64 12.41
C HIS A 142 9.04 9.48 13.49
N ASN A 143 10.11 10.18 13.10
CA ASN A 143 10.71 11.24 13.93
C ASN A 143 9.82 12.49 13.97
N PHE A 144 10.18 13.49 14.78
CA PHE A 144 9.35 14.69 14.98
C PHE A 144 9.13 15.50 13.70
N VAL A 145 10.12 15.54 12.80
CA VAL A 145 10.04 16.24 11.51
C VAL A 145 9.01 15.56 10.61
N VAL A 146 9.13 14.24 10.44
CA VAL A 146 8.20 13.46 9.60
C VAL A 146 6.79 13.48 10.19
N LYS A 147 6.65 13.45 11.53
CA LYS A 147 5.35 13.64 12.21
C LYS A 147 4.69 14.98 11.87
N GLY A 148 5.46 16.07 11.82
CA GLY A 148 4.97 17.38 11.43
C GLY A 148 4.47 17.41 9.98
N LEU A 149 5.25 16.86 9.05
CA LEU A 149 4.85 16.77 7.63
C LEU A 149 3.56 15.96 7.46
N PHE A 150 3.44 14.83 8.16
CA PHE A 150 2.25 14.00 8.09
C PHE A 150 1.01 14.72 8.65
N SER A 151 1.16 15.51 9.72
CA SER A 151 0.06 16.32 10.26
C SER A 151 -0.44 17.38 9.26
N VAL A 152 0.46 17.97 8.46
CA VAL A 152 0.07 18.90 7.39
C VAL A 152 -0.65 18.15 6.27
N ALA A 153 -0.15 16.99 5.84
CA ALA A 153 -0.80 16.17 4.82
C ALA A 153 -2.22 15.76 5.25
N LEU A 154 -2.40 15.34 6.51
CA LEU A 154 -3.71 14.95 7.04
C LEU A 154 -4.74 16.09 7.04
N LYS A 155 -4.30 17.34 7.22
CA LYS A 155 -5.19 18.51 7.13
C LYS A 155 -5.64 18.81 5.70
N ALA A 156 -4.90 18.33 4.72
CA ALA A 156 -5.19 18.49 3.30
C ALA A 156 -5.88 17.26 2.69
N THR A 157 -6.21 16.25 3.51
CA THR A 157 -7.07 15.13 3.10
C THR A 157 -8.43 15.68 2.64
N PRO A 158 -8.96 15.27 1.47
CA PRO A 158 -10.23 15.77 0.96
C PRO A 158 -11.39 15.40 1.88
N TYR A 159 -12.50 16.11 1.70
CA TYR A 159 -13.77 15.69 2.27
C TYR A 159 -14.12 14.29 1.78
N ARG A 160 -14.75 13.51 2.68
CA ARG A 160 -15.19 12.15 2.38
C ARG A 160 -15.93 12.05 1.05
N ASN A 161 -16.94 12.91 0.85
CA ASN A 161 -17.79 12.88 -0.33
C ASN A 161 -16.99 13.09 -1.62
N ASP A 162 -16.05 14.04 -1.62
CA ASP A 162 -15.22 14.34 -2.79
C ASP A 162 -14.26 13.18 -3.11
N PHE A 163 -13.73 12.52 -2.09
CA PHE A 163 -12.87 11.35 -2.27
C PHE A 163 -13.62 10.17 -2.89
N TYR A 164 -14.77 9.78 -2.35
CA TYR A 164 -15.52 8.64 -2.89
C TYR A 164 -16.11 8.94 -4.28
N ALA A 165 -16.47 10.20 -4.58
CA ALA A 165 -16.89 10.59 -5.93
C ALA A 165 -15.77 10.38 -6.96
N LYS A 166 -14.49 10.59 -6.59
CA LYS A 166 -13.35 10.31 -7.47
C LYS A 166 -13.10 8.82 -7.69
N LEU A 167 -13.62 7.94 -6.83
CA LEU A 167 -13.50 6.49 -7.00
C LEU A 167 -14.52 5.95 -8.02
N GLY A 168 -15.65 6.64 -8.21
CA GLY A 168 -16.66 6.31 -9.21
C GLY A 168 -18.07 6.73 -8.80
N ASP A 169 -18.96 6.90 -9.78
CA ASP A 169 -20.32 7.39 -9.55
C ASP A 169 -21.25 6.34 -8.91
N ASP A 170 -21.03 5.06 -9.22
CA ASP A 170 -21.78 3.95 -8.63
C ASP A 170 -21.25 3.63 -7.23
N LYS A 171 -21.87 4.23 -6.22
CA LYS A 171 -21.50 4.07 -4.81
C LYS A 171 -21.54 2.62 -4.33
N GLY A 172 -22.49 1.82 -4.82
CA GLY A 172 -22.61 0.41 -4.45
C GLY A 172 -21.41 -0.37 -4.96
N ARG A 173 -21.11 -0.20 -6.26
CA ARG A 173 -19.97 -0.84 -6.90
C ARG A 173 -18.63 -0.38 -6.32
N VAL A 174 -18.47 0.91 -6.04
CA VAL A 174 -17.28 1.46 -5.37
C VAL A 174 -17.09 0.82 -4.00
N ASN A 175 -18.16 0.69 -3.21
CA ASN A 175 -18.09 0.05 -1.90
C ASN A 175 -17.67 -1.42 -2.00
N ASP A 176 -18.29 -2.19 -2.90
CA ASP A 176 -17.99 -3.61 -3.08
C ASP A 176 -16.53 -3.83 -3.54
N GLN A 177 -16.08 -3.07 -4.54
CA GLN A 177 -14.70 -3.12 -5.02
C GLN A 177 -13.70 -2.65 -3.95
N SER A 178 -14.05 -1.65 -3.13
CA SER A 178 -13.22 -1.21 -2.02
C SER A 178 -13.04 -2.31 -0.98
N ILE A 179 -14.12 -3.01 -0.62
CA ILE A 179 -14.08 -4.10 0.36
C ILE A 179 -13.23 -5.27 -0.16
N GLU A 180 -13.41 -5.65 -1.42
CA GLU A 180 -12.64 -6.72 -2.07
C GLU A 180 -11.14 -6.38 -2.14
N TRP A 181 -10.82 -5.17 -2.62
CA TRP A 181 -9.45 -4.68 -2.74
C TRP A 181 -8.75 -4.58 -1.37
N LEU A 182 -9.44 -4.03 -0.36
CA LEU A 182 -8.90 -3.94 1.00
C LEU A 182 -8.64 -5.31 1.61
N SER A 183 -9.55 -6.26 1.43
CA SER A 183 -9.39 -7.61 1.99
C SER A 183 -8.15 -8.32 1.43
N ALA A 184 -7.89 -8.14 0.12
CA ALA A 184 -6.68 -8.68 -0.50
C ALA A 184 -5.40 -7.98 -0.01
N LEU A 185 -5.41 -6.65 0.08
CA LEU A 185 -4.29 -5.86 0.60
C LEU A 185 -3.95 -6.23 2.05
N GLU A 186 -4.98 -6.36 2.90
CA GLU A 186 -4.85 -6.74 4.31
C GLU A 186 -4.29 -8.15 4.46
N ALA A 187 -4.76 -9.11 3.66
CA ALA A 187 -4.25 -10.48 3.67
C ALA A 187 -2.74 -10.53 3.34
N ILE A 188 -2.32 -9.88 2.26
CA ILE A 188 -0.90 -9.82 1.85
C ILE A 188 -0.07 -9.10 2.93
N THR A 189 -0.57 -7.98 3.45
CA THR A 189 0.11 -7.21 4.51
C THR A 189 0.30 -8.05 5.75
N LYS A 190 -0.72 -8.79 6.19
CA LYS A 190 -0.65 -9.68 7.35
C LYS A 190 0.39 -10.79 7.15
N THR A 191 0.40 -11.43 5.98
CA THR A 191 1.38 -12.46 5.64
C THR A 191 2.81 -11.94 5.75
N MET A 192 3.08 -10.75 5.21
CA MET A 192 4.43 -10.19 5.23
C MET A 192 4.81 -9.64 6.62
N GLN A 193 3.88 -9.04 7.36
CA GLN A 193 4.12 -8.65 8.75
C GLN A 193 4.47 -9.86 9.64
N ALA A 194 3.82 -11.02 9.44
CA ALA A 194 4.17 -12.24 10.14
C ALA A 194 5.62 -12.66 9.85
N LEU A 195 6.05 -12.64 8.58
CA LEU A 195 7.43 -12.92 8.19
C LEU A 195 8.43 -12.01 8.92
N TYR A 196 8.21 -10.69 8.94
CA TYR A 196 9.09 -9.76 9.66
C TYR A 196 9.04 -9.97 11.18
N GLY A 197 7.88 -10.34 11.73
CA GLY A 197 7.70 -10.64 13.15
C GLY A 197 8.47 -11.88 13.61
N GLU A 198 8.57 -12.89 12.75
CA GLU A 198 9.36 -14.12 12.95
C GLU A 198 10.87 -13.88 12.78
N ASN A 199 11.25 -12.89 11.95
CA ASN A 199 12.64 -12.58 11.60
C ASN A 199 13.11 -11.24 12.19
N LYS A 200 13.01 -11.09 13.51
CA LYS A 200 13.42 -9.86 14.24
C LYS A 200 14.91 -9.52 14.11
N ASN A 201 15.72 -10.46 13.62
CA ASN A 201 17.15 -10.29 13.38
C ASN A 201 17.48 -9.44 12.14
N PHE A 202 16.49 -9.09 11.30
CA PHE A 202 16.72 -8.25 10.11
C PHE A 202 17.35 -6.89 10.44
N GLY A 203 17.07 -6.33 11.63
CA GLY A 203 17.75 -5.15 12.12
C GLY A 203 17.24 -3.81 11.58
N PHE A 204 15.95 -3.75 11.23
CA PHE A 204 15.22 -2.57 10.72
C PHE A 204 14.03 -2.19 11.62
#